data_AF-A0A382K3B5-F1
#
_entry.id   AF-A0A382K3B5-F1
#
_cell.length_a   1.000
_cell.length_b   1.000
_cell.length_c   1.000
_cell.angle_alpha   90.00
_cell.angle_beta   90.00
_cell.angle_gamma   90.00
#
_symmetry.space_group_name_H-M   'P 1'
#
loop_
_entity.id
_entity.type
_entity.pdbx_description
1 polymer ?
#
loop_
_entity_poly.entity_id
_entity_poly.type
_entity_poly.pdbx_seq_one_letter_code
_entity_poly.pdbx_strand_id
1 'polypeptide(L)'
;MFTLYKNDPSDPPRRRVSFDDLDNKAFWCNHGENKEHAFVKVMSKIDSPYQIDIHPKKKSDPYHPDLHVEHKDEQLIGEVKIKNSPLFIAEKYNVSPQYALTMDLKDSFNYNKWLKRGEDITIFAWVKWEAHEMELRNKVYSVEPMRGIWVTTFSKIRALEKSKNPPGIHWYHDRFRHPPEYDPRHINNDNKQWCDELIAFEPRLLKSNGKIINITADGFFERGGITYPTGHSSASYVFDLLNKDVFTNLFIHQ
;
A
#
# COMPACT_ATOMS: atom_id res chain seq x y z
N MET A 1 12.91 -10.20 14.21
CA MET A 1 11.97 -11.11 14.89
C MET A 1 10.83 -10.26 15.40
N PHE A 2 9.58 -10.73 15.25
CA PHE A 2 8.40 -9.96 15.63
C PHE A 2 7.67 -10.62 16.79
N THR A 3 7.12 -9.81 17.69
CA THR A 3 6.24 -10.29 18.76
C THR A 3 4.79 -9.95 18.40
N LEU A 4 3.94 -10.98 18.30
CA LEU A 4 2.49 -10.81 18.25
C LEU A 4 1.94 -10.88 19.68
N TYR A 5 1.12 -9.89 20.06
CA TYR A 5 0.30 -9.95 21.26
C TYR A 5 -1.15 -10.11 20.84
N LYS A 6 -1.78 -11.23 21.22
CA LYS A 6 -3.18 -11.51 20.90
C LYS A 6 -3.98 -11.61 22.20
N ASN A 7 -5.08 -10.87 22.26
CA ASN A 7 -6.14 -11.09 23.26
C ASN A 7 -7.06 -12.24 22.79
N ASP A 8 -6.51 -13.45 22.63
CA ASP A 8 -7.24 -14.64 22.19
C ASP A 8 -7.02 -15.76 23.23
N PRO A 9 -8.08 -16.28 23.89
CA PRO A 9 -7.95 -17.27 24.96
C PRO A 9 -7.49 -18.66 24.49
N SER A 10 -7.33 -18.87 23.17
CA SER A 10 -6.98 -20.17 22.58
C SER A 10 -5.52 -20.30 22.08
N ASP A 11 -4.70 -19.25 22.18
CA ASP A 11 -3.32 -19.18 21.67
C ASP A 11 -2.42 -18.51 22.73
N PRO A 12 -1.14 -18.88 22.94
CA PRO A 12 -0.35 -18.33 24.04
C PRO A 12 -0.08 -16.83 23.85
N PRO A 13 -0.01 -16.05 24.95
CA PRO A 13 -0.12 -14.57 24.95
C PRO A 13 1.03 -13.83 24.25
N ARG A 14 2.12 -14.52 23.89
CA ARG A 14 3.29 -13.95 23.23
C ARG A 14 3.85 -14.94 22.22
N ARG A 15 3.72 -14.66 20.92
CA ARG A 15 4.28 -15.51 19.85
C ARG A 15 5.40 -14.75 19.13
N ARG A 16 6.59 -15.36 19.08
CA ARG A 16 7.68 -14.90 18.21
C ARG A 16 7.44 -15.42 16.80
N VAL A 17 7.41 -14.52 15.84
CA VAL A 17 7.16 -14.83 14.42
C VAL A 17 8.24 -14.21 13.53
N SER A 18 8.49 -14.84 12.39
CA SER A 18 9.39 -14.35 11.35
C SER A 18 8.69 -13.32 10.44
N PHE A 19 9.42 -12.68 9.54
CA PHE A 19 8.82 -11.83 8.51
C PHE A 19 7.91 -12.65 7.59
N ASP A 20 8.33 -13.86 7.24
CA ASP A 20 7.56 -14.81 6.43
C ASP A 20 6.22 -15.17 7.09
N ASP A 21 6.17 -15.21 8.43
CA ASP A 21 4.95 -15.43 9.21
C ASP A 21 4.01 -14.21 9.25
N LEU A 22 4.54 -12.98 9.15
CA LEU A 22 3.72 -11.75 9.07
C LEU A 22 3.11 -11.57 7.66
N ASP A 23 3.84 -11.98 6.63
CA ASP A 23 3.34 -12.10 5.25
C ASP A 23 2.45 -13.36 5.08
N ASN A 24 2.46 -14.29 6.06
CA ASN A 24 1.64 -15.49 6.04
C ASN A 24 0.16 -15.16 6.27
N LYS A 25 -0.59 -15.19 5.16
CA LYS A 25 -2.06 -15.12 5.04
C LYS A 25 -2.83 -16.05 5.99
N ALA A 26 -2.17 -16.96 6.72
CA ALA A 26 -2.70 -17.94 7.66
C ALA A 26 -3.76 -17.41 8.64
N PHE A 27 -3.68 -16.17 9.15
CA PHE A 27 -4.71 -15.64 10.05
C PHE A 27 -6.09 -15.51 9.39
N TRP A 28 -6.13 -15.20 8.08
CA TRP A 28 -7.39 -15.17 7.29
C TRP A 28 -7.65 -16.50 6.58
N CYS A 29 -6.63 -17.29 6.28
CA CYS A 29 -6.87 -18.64 5.74
C CYS A 29 -7.53 -19.57 6.77
N ASN A 30 -7.39 -19.32 8.08
CA ASN A 30 -8.05 -20.13 9.11
C ASN A 30 -9.54 -19.78 9.31
N HIS A 31 -10.03 -18.70 8.68
CA HIS A 31 -11.43 -18.28 8.60
C HIS A 31 -11.66 -17.75 7.19
N GLY A 32 -12.04 -18.59 6.23
CA GLY A 32 -12.01 -18.34 4.76
C GLY A 32 -12.81 -17.16 4.18
N GLU A 33 -12.88 -16.02 4.86
CA GLU A 33 -13.45 -14.74 4.41
C GLU A 33 -12.37 -13.94 3.66
N ASN A 34 -12.69 -13.48 2.45
CA ASN A 34 -11.82 -12.57 1.69
C ASN A 34 -11.65 -11.25 2.48
N LYS A 35 -10.42 -10.77 2.65
CA LYS A 35 -10.08 -9.55 3.41
C LYS A 35 -10.89 -8.31 2.96
N GLU A 36 -11.17 -8.19 1.66
CA GLU A 36 -12.00 -7.10 1.12
C GLU A 36 -13.44 -7.20 1.65
N HIS A 37 -14.00 -8.41 1.75
CA HIS A 37 -15.34 -8.63 2.30
C HIS A 37 -15.39 -8.36 3.81
N ALA A 38 -14.32 -8.75 4.53
CA ALA A 38 -14.18 -8.42 5.94
C ALA A 38 -14.15 -6.89 6.15
N PHE A 39 -13.49 -6.14 5.25
CA PHE A 39 -13.49 -4.68 5.29
C PHE A 39 -14.89 -4.09 5.09
N VAL A 40 -15.64 -4.56 4.08
CA VAL A 40 -17.04 -4.15 3.83
C VAL A 40 -17.91 -4.35 5.07
N LYS A 41 -17.81 -5.51 5.71
CA LYS A 41 -18.54 -5.84 6.95
C LYS A 41 -18.13 -4.99 8.16
N VAL A 42 -16.90 -4.49 8.20
CA VAL A 42 -16.46 -3.55 9.23
C VAL A 42 -17.02 -2.17 8.96
N MET A 43 -16.96 -1.70 7.71
CA MET A 43 -17.52 -0.41 7.31
C MET A 43 -19.03 -0.33 7.57
N SER A 44 -19.78 -1.42 7.39
CA SER A 44 -21.21 -1.48 7.71
C SER A 44 -21.54 -1.35 9.21
N LYS A 45 -20.53 -1.38 10.09
CA LYS A 45 -20.68 -1.33 11.55
C LYS A 45 -20.16 -0.04 12.17
N ILE A 46 -19.48 0.80 11.39
CA ILE A 46 -19.00 2.09 11.87
C ILE A 46 -19.89 3.21 11.34
N ASP A 47 -19.97 4.31 12.08
CA ASP A 47 -20.62 5.51 11.60
C ASP A 47 -19.73 6.18 10.55
N SER A 48 -20.14 6.10 9.28
CA SER A 48 -19.37 6.60 8.15
C SER A 48 -20.32 7.14 7.08
N PRO A 49 -19.97 8.26 6.41
CA PRO A 49 -20.77 8.77 5.31
C PRO A 49 -20.61 7.93 4.02
N TYR A 50 -19.74 6.91 4.02
CA TYR A 50 -19.48 6.04 2.88
C TYR A 50 -20.25 4.73 3.03
N GLN A 51 -21.03 4.37 2.03
CA GLN A 51 -21.52 3.01 1.87
C GLN A 51 -20.60 2.29 0.89
N ILE A 52 -20.15 1.08 1.23
CA ILE A 52 -19.19 0.36 0.41
C ILE A 52 -19.64 -1.07 0.15
N ASP A 53 -19.31 -1.57 -1.04
CA ASP A 53 -19.41 -2.97 -1.41
C ASP A 53 -18.22 -3.36 -2.29
N ILE A 54 -18.02 -4.65 -2.52
CA ILE A 54 -17.03 -5.13 -3.49
C ILE A 54 -17.46 -4.72 -4.89
N HIS A 55 -16.53 -4.13 -5.65
CA HIS A 55 -16.83 -3.70 -7.00
C HIS A 55 -17.19 -4.92 -7.88
N PRO A 56 -18.33 -4.93 -8.59
CA PRO A 56 -18.79 -6.09 -9.35
C PRO A 56 -17.78 -6.56 -10.42
N LYS A 57 -17.03 -5.62 -11.02
CA LYS A 57 -15.99 -5.92 -12.01
C LYS A 57 -14.83 -6.77 -11.48
N LYS A 58 -14.57 -6.80 -10.15
CA LYS A 58 -13.52 -7.66 -9.56
C LYS A 58 -13.74 -9.15 -9.84
N LYS A 59 -14.99 -9.57 -10.10
CA LYS A 59 -15.32 -10.96 -10.47
C LYS A 59 -14.76 -11.38 -11.83
N SER A 60 -14.60 -10.43 -12.75
CA SER A 60 -14.12 -10.68 -14.12
C SER A 60 -12.75 -10.06 -14.41
N ASP A 61 -12.36 -9.04 -13.65
CA ASP A 61 -11.09 -8.33 -13.78
C ASP A 61 -10.43 -8.18 -12.40
N PRO A 62 -9.45 -9.05 -12.07
CA PRO A 62 -8.76 -9.00 -10.77
C PRO A 62 -7.90 -7.73 -10.59
N TYR A 63 -7.66 -6.96 -11.65
CA TYR A 63 -6.89 -5.71 -11.62
C TYR A 63 -7.77 -4.46 -11.48
N HIS A 64 -9.10 -4.62 -11.48
CA HIS A 64 -10.00 -3.54 -11.17
C HIS A 64 -9.85 -3.12 -9.70
N PRO A 65 -10.01 -1.85 -9.33
CA PRO A 65 -10.10 -1.44 -7.93
C PRO A 65 -11.18 -2.21 -7.15
N ASP A 66 -10.93 -2.40 -5.85
CA ASP A 66 -11.66 -3.36 -5.02
C ASP A 66 -13.12 -3.02 -4.75
N LEU A 67 -13.47 -1.74 -4.65
CA LEU A 67 -14.71 -1.29 -4.04
C LEU A 67 -15.59 -0.46 -4.99
N HIS A 68 -16.89 -0.66 -4.84
CA HIS A 68 -17.90 0.32 -5.22
C HIS A 68 -18.23 1.15 -3.99
N VAL A 69 -18.22 2.48 -4.13
CA VAL A 69 -18.34 3.41 -3.00
C VAL A 69 -19.46 4.40 -3.31
N GLU A 70 -20.45 4.48 -2.42
CA GLU A 70 -21.50 5.50 -2.49
C GLU A 70 -21.24 6.57 -1.42
N HIS A 71 -21.25 7.83 -1.84
CA HIS A 71 -21.06 8.98 -0.95
C HIS A 71 -21.76 10.20 -1.53
N LYS A 72 -22.69 10.80 -0.76
CA LYS A 72 -23.46 12.00 -1.18
C LYS A 72 -24.11 11.86 -2.57
N ASP A 73 -24.79 10.73 -2.80
CA ASP A 73 -25.46 10.39 -4.06
C ASP A 73 -24.52 10.21 -5.28
N GLU A 74 -23.20 10.20 -5.06
CA GLU A 74 -22.21 9.86 -6.09
C GLU A 74 -21.77 8.40 -5.97
N GLN A 75 -21.63 7.74 -7.12
CA GLN A 75 -20.99 6.44 -7.25
C GLN A 75 -19.53 6.63 -7.62
N LEU A 76 -18.66 6.16 -6.74
CA LEU A 76 -17.21 6.30 -6.82
C LEU A 76 -16.56 4.92 -6.90
N ILE A 77 -15.35 4.88 -7.46
CA ILE A 77 -14.51 3.69 -7.45
C ILE A 77 -13.57 3.79 -6.25
N GLY A 78 -13.47 2.69 -5.50
CA GLY A 78 -12.63 2.63 -4.32
C GLY A 78 -11.63 1.48 -4.32
N GLU A 79 -10.66 1.59 -3.43
CA GLU A 79 -9.62 0.60 -3.16
C GLU A 79 -9.43 0.48 -1.65
N VAL A 80 -9.16 -0.73 -1.16
CA VAL A 80 -8.80 -0.94 0.25
C VAL A 80 -7.35 -1.38 0.40
N LYS A 81 -6.59 -0.63 1.19
CA LYS A 81 -5.25 -1.00 1.66
C LYS A 81 -5.34 -1.52 3.08
N ILE A 82 -5.24 -2.84 3.20
CA ILE A 82 -5.32 -3.56 4.48
C ILE A 82 -3.91 -3.78 5.02
N LYS A 83 -3.63 -3.29 6.23
CA LYS A 83 -2.31 -3.35 6.87
C LYS A 83 -2.40 -3.90 8.28
N ASN A 84 -1.66 -4.98 8.52
CA ASN A 84 -1.67 -5.71 9.80
C ASN A 84 -0.36 -5.58 10.58
N SER A 85 0.71 -5.10 9.94
CA SER A 85 1.99 -4.84 10.57
C SER A 85 2.42 -3.40 10.25
N PRO A 86 2.91 -2.66 11.25
CA PRO A 86 3.48 -1.35 11.01
C PRO A 86 4.82 -1.48 10.26
N LEU A 87 5.23 -0.40 9.59
CA LEU A 87 6.62 -0.23 9.20
C LEU A 87 7.40 0.25 10.43
N PHE A 88 7.92 -0.68 11.22
CA PHE A 88 8.65 -0.38 12.47
C PHE A 88 9.81 0.61 12.32
N ILE A 89 10.45 0.62 11.15
CA ILE A 89 11.56 1.54 10.83
C ILE A 89 11.09 2.86 10.19
N ALA A 90 9.80 3.22 10.27
CA ALA A 90 9.25 4.41 9.61
C ALA A 90 9.89 5.73 10.07
N GLU A 91 10.51 5.76 11.26
CA GLU A 91 11.23 6.94 11.78
C GLU A 91 12.30 7.45 10.80
N LYS A 92 12.90 6.58 9.97
CA LYS A 92 13.88 6.98 8.95
C LYS A 92 13.28 7.87 7.84
N TYR A 93 11.95 7.95 7.77
CA TYR A 93 11.19 8.82 6.88
C TYR A 93 10.51 9.97 7.63
N ASN A 94 10.87 10.21 8.89
CA ASN A 94 10.22 11.17 9.78
C ASN A 94 8.73 10.89 10.00
N VAL A 95 8.33 9.61 9.98
CA VAL A 95 6.96 9.16 10.26
C VAL A 95 6.96 8.24 11.47
N SER A 96 5.99 8.42 12.37
CA SER A 96 5.82 7.51 13.51
C SER A 96 5.39 6.11 13.02
N PRO A 97 6.08 5.03 13.43
CA PRO A 97 5.65 3.67 13.10
C PRO A 97 4.21 3.35 13.48
N GLN A 98 3.67 4.01 14.51
CA GLN A 98 2.28 3.87 14.95
C GLN A 98 1.28 4.22 13.85
N TYR A 99 1.61 5.21 13.01
CA TYR A 99 0.72 5.79 12.00
C TYR A 99 1.27 5.68 10.57
N ALA A 100 2.34 4.90 10.39
CA ALA A 100 2.98 4.73 9.09
C ALA A 100 2.13 3.85 8.17
N LEU A 101 1.70 4.41 7.04
CA LEU A 101 1.07 3.68 5.96
C LEU A 101 2.06 3.49 4.80
N THR A 102 2.34 2.24 4.46
CA THR A 102 3.08 1.91 3.23
C THR A 102 2.11 1.70 2.07
N MET A 103 2.31 2.39 0.94
CA MET A 103 1.58 2.12 -0.30
C MET A 103 2.54 1.79 -1.43
N ASP A 104 2.31 0.66 -2.09
CA ASP A 104 3.22 0.17 -3.12
C ASP A 104 3.32 1.13 -4.30
N LEU A 105 4.53 1.38 -4.79
CA LEU A 105 4.76 2.26 -5.94
C LEU A 105 4.03 1.74 -7.18
N LYS A 106 3.95 0.41 -7.35
CA LYS A 106 3.19 -0.21 -8.45
C LYS A 106 1.69 0.07 -8.38
N ASP A 107 1.14 0.17 -7.16
CA ASP A 107 -0.27 0.48 -6.96
C ASP A 107 -0.52 1.96 -7.27
N SER A 108 0.29 2.87 -6.71
CA SER A 108 0.25 4.30 -7.06
C SER A 108 0.46 4.55 -8.56
N PHE A 109 1.34 3.79 -9.22
CA PHE A 109 1.55 3.87 -10.67
C PHE A 109 0.28 3.52 -11.44
N ASN A 110 -0.43 2.47 -11.03
CA ASN A 110 -1.71 2.07 -11.64
C ASN A 110 -2.82 3.10 -11.34
N TYR A 111 -2.95 3.61 -10.11
CA TYR A 111 -3.93 4.65 -9.79
C TYR A 111 -3.70 5.94 -10.56
N ASN A 112 -2.44 6.30 -10.83
CA ASN A 112 -2.11 7.43 -11.68
C ASN A 112 -2.61 7.26 -13.12
N LYS A 113 -2.81 6.03 -13.61
CA LYS A 113 -3.45 5.78 -14.91
C LYS A 113 -4.96 6.03 -14.87
N TRP A 114 -5.63 5.65 -13.78
CA TRP A 114 -7.04 5.99 -13.55
C TRP A 114 -7.24 7.51 -13.47
N LEU A 115 -6.42 8.19 -12.68
CA LEU A 115 -6.49 9.64 -12.52
C LEU A 115 -6.30 10.38 -13.86
N LYS A 116 -5.36 9.92 -14.70
CA LYS A 116 -5.15 10.47 -16.05
C LYS A 116 -6.35 10.29 -16.99
N ARG A 117 -7.23 9.33 -16.73
CA ARG A 117 -8.49 9.09 -17.48
C ARG A 117 -9.66 9.90 -16.92
N GLY A 118 -9.44 10.69 -15.86
CA GLY A 118 -10.49 11.46 -15.19
C GLY A 118 -11.17 10.73 -14.04
N GLU A 119 -10.67 9.57 -13.63
CA GLU A 119 -11.24 8.77 -12.54
C GLU A 119 -10.34 8.81 -11.30
N ASP A 120 -10.81 9.47 -10.25
CA ASP A 120 -10.09 9.57 -8.98
C ASP A 120 -10.51 8.46 -8.02
N ILE A 121 -9.55 7.65 -7.60
CA ILE A 121 -9.83 6.48 -6.76
C ILE A 121 -9.94 6.91 -5.30
N THR A 122 -11.02 6.51 -4.62
CA THR A 122 -11.17 6.66 -3.18
C THR A 122 -10.41 5.55 -2.47
N ILE A 123 -9.43 5.88 -1.64
CA ILE A 123 -8.56 4.91 -1.00
C ILE A 123 -8.88 4.84 0.49
N PHE A 124 -9.22 3.64 0.95
CA PHE A 124 -9.40 3.33 2.35
C PHE A 124 -8.17 2.61 2.89
N ALA A 125 -7.53 3.17 3.91
CA ALA A 125 -6.49 2.50 4.66
C ALA A 125 -7.12 1.85 5.90
N TRP A 126 -7.22 0.52 5.90
CA TRP A 126 -7.67 -0.24 7.06
C TRP A 126 -6.48 -0.82 7.80
N VAL A 127 -6.23 -0.29 8.98
CA VAL A 127 -5.11 -0.67 9.83
C VAL A 127 -5.60 -1.48 11.01
N LYS A 128 -4.89 -2.58 11.29
CA LYS A 128 -5.06 -3.40 12.49
C LYS A 128 -3.72 -3.96 12.91
N TRP A 129 -2.99 -3.30 13.80
CA TRP A 129 -1.68 -3.77 14.25
C TRP A 129 -1.79 -5.06 15.05
N GLU A 130 -1.25 -6.13 14.47
CA GLU A 130 -1.12 -7.46 15.08
C GLU A 130 0.33 -7.70 15.54
N ALA A 131 1.31 -7.12 14.85
CA ALA A 131 2.71 -7.05 15.30
C ALA A 131 2.95 -5.76 16.06
N HIS A 132 3.48 -5.87 17.28
CA HIS A 132 3.72 -4.70 18.15
C HIS A 132 5.18 -4.46 18.47
N GLU A 133 6.06 -5.43 18.25
CA GLU A 133 7.50 -5.26 18.46
C GLU A 133 8.29 -5.83 17.28
N MET A 134 9.41 -5.15 16.97
CA MET A 134 10.45 -5.65 16.09
C MET A 134 11.82 -5.44 16.75
N GLU A 135 12.56 -6.52 16.91
CA GLU A 135 13.94 -6.49 17.41
C GLU A 135 14.93 -6.59 16.23
N LEU A 136 15.74 -5.55 16.07
CA LEU A 136 16.97 -5.54 15.26
C LEU A 136 18.17 -5.56 16.21
N ARG A 137 19.33 -6.09 15.76
CA ARG A 137 20.52 -6.44 16.58
C ARG A 137 20.78 -5.58 17.83
N ASN A 138 20.64 -4.24 17.74
CA ASN A 138 20.88 -3.31 18.85
C ASN A 138 19.71 -2.34 19.13
N LYS A 139 18.54 -2.53 18.52
CA LYS A 139 17.38 -1.62 18.69
C LYS A 139 16.07 -2.40 18.65
N VAL A 140 15.25 -2.18 19.65
CA VAL A 140 13.85 -2.63 19.70
C VAL A 140 12.98 -1.47 19.24
N TYR A 141 12.05 -1.77 18.34
CA TYR A 141 10.99 -0.87 17.90
C TYR A 141 9.67 -1.42 18.41
N SER A 142 8.79 -0.55 18.90
CA SER A 142 7.46 -0.94 19.36
C SER A 142 6.38 0.01 18.89
N VAL A 143 5.16 -0.50 18.77
CA VAL A 143 3.94 0.28 18.57
C VAL A 143 2.88 -0.21 19.54
N GLU A 144 1.94 0.66 19.89
CA GLU A 144 0.75 0.26 20.63
C GLU A 144 -0.24 -0.46 19.71
N PRO A 145 -1.07 -1.37 20.27
CA PRO A 145 -2.22 -1.90 19.55
C PRO A 145 -3.05 -0.77 18.94
N MET A 146 -3.38 -0.89 17.66
CA MET A 146 -4.22 0.10 16.99
C MET A 146 -5.09 -0.55 15.93
N ARG A 147 -6.33 -0.07 15.87
CA ARG A 147 -7.27 -0.35 14.79
C ARG A 147 -7.82 0.96 14.29
N GLY A 148 -7.81 1.17 12.99
CA GLY A 148 -8.36 2.40 12.44
C GLY A 148 -8.64 2.32 10.97
N ILE A 149 -9.47 3.25 10.51
CA ILE A 149 -9.83 3.42 9.11
C ILE A 149 -9.61 4.88 8.76
N TRP A 150 -8.83 5.10 7.72
CA TRP A 150 -8.64 6.41 7.10
C TRP A 150 -9.09 6.37 5.65
N VAL A 151 -9.59 7.49 5.16
CA VAL A 151 -9.99 7.67 3.78
C VAL A 151 -9.26 8.84 3.14
N THR A 152 -8.94 8.71 1.87
CA THR A 152 -8.37 9.76 1.03
C THR A 152 -8.77 9.53 -0.44
N THR A 153 -8.37 10.43 -1.33
CA THR A 153 -8.44 10.23 -2.78
C THR A 153 -7.04 10.11 -3.34
N PHE A 154 -6.89 9.40 -4.46
CA PHE A 154 -5.59 9.27 -5.09
C PHE A 154 -5.06 10.62 -5.58
N SER A 155 -5.91 11.57 -5.99
CA SER A 155 -5.48 12.93 -6.33
C SER A 155 -4.79 13.66 -5.16
N LYS A 156 -5.29 13.52 -3.92
CA LYS A 156 -4.64 14.08 -2.72
C LYS A 156 -3.29 13.43 -2.46
N ILE A 157 -3.23 12.11 -2.53
CA ILE A 157 -1.97 11.36 -2.44
C ILE A 157 -0.99 11.86 -3.50
N ARG A 158 -1.45 11.99 -4.75
CA ARG A 158 -0.62 12.38 -5.89
C ARG A 158 -0.12 13.82 -5.79
N ALA A 159 -0.94 14.71 -5.22
CA ALA A 159 -0.52 16.07 -4.91
C ALA A 159 0.62 16.09 -3.88
N LEU A 160 0.52 15.27 -2.81
CA LEU A 160 1.59 15.14 -1.82
C LEU A 160 2.86 14.52 -2.45
N GLU A 161 2.72 13.47 -3.26
CA GLU A 161 3.82 12.82 -3.99
C GLU A 161 4.62 13.79 -4.88
N LYS A 162 3.96 14.82 -5.43
CA LYS A 162 4.57 15.86 -6.29
C LYS A 162 4.94 17.15 -5.54
N SER A 163 4.70 17.21 -4.23
CA SER A 163 4.95 18.40 -3.45
C SER A 163 6.46 18.66 -3.25
N LYS A 164 6.81 19.79 -2.62
CA LYS A 164 8.19 20.09 -2.23
C LYS A 164 8.74 19.16 -1.15
N ASN A 165 7.87 18.49 -0.40
CA ASN A 165 8.24 17.54 0.64
C ASN A 165 7.48 16.21 0.42
N PRO A 166 7.86 15.45 -0.63
CA PRO A 166 7.17 14.23 -0.99
C PRO A 166 7.40 13.12 0.07
N PRO A 167 6.51 12.12 0.16
CA PRO A 167 6.67 11.00 1.08
C PRO A 167 7.95 10.23 0.75
N GLY A 168 8.59 9.66 1.77
CA GLY A 168 9.78 8.83 1.59
C GLY A 168 9.48 7.57 0.79
N ILE A 169 10.49 7.03 0.09
CA ILE A 169 10.38 5.74 -0.63
C ILE A 169 11.12 4.67 0.17
N HIS A 170 10.39 3.62 0.53
CA HIS A 170 10.92 2.42 1.16
C HIS A 170 11.14 1.31 0.15
N TRP A 171 12.41 1.03 -0.11
CA TRP A 171 12.85 -0.14 -0.87
C TRP A 171 12.87 -1.38 0.02
N TYR A 172 12.27 -2.46 -0.47
CA TYR A 172 12.34 -3.78 0.17
C TYR A 172 13.67 -4.46 -0.16
N HIS A 173 14.25 -5.17 0.80
CA HIS A 173 15.55 -5.83 0.67
C HIS A 173 15.46 -7.34 0.44
N ASP A 174 14.25 -7.88 0.40
CA ASP A 174 14.04 -9.29 0.06
C ASP A 174 14.51 -9.55 -1.37
N ARG A 175 15.24 -10.65 -1.56
CA ARG A 175 15.85 -10.97 -2.87
C ARG A 175 14.81 -11.03 -3.99
N PHE A 176 13.62 -11.56 -3.71
CA PHE A 176 12.52 -11.68 -4.67
C PHE A 176 11.78 -10.36 -4.94
N ARG A 177 12.13 -9.28 -4.24
CA ARG A 177 11.61 -7.92 -4.44
C ARG A 177 12.65 -6.99 -5.06
N HIS A 178 13.87 -7.46 -5.34
CA HIS A 178 14.90 -6.60 -5.94
C HIS A 178 14.49 -6.16 -7.35
N PRO A 179 14.42 -4.84 -7.61
CA PRO A 179 14.02 -4.33 -8.90
C PRO A 179 15.19 -4.44 -9.91
N PRO A 180 14.92 -4.75 -11.19
CA PRO A 180 15.88 -4.54 -12.24
C PRO A 180 16.21 -3.04 -12.38
N GLU A 181 17.39 -2.77 -12.93
CA GLU A 181 17.80 -1.43 -13.32
C GLU A 181 17.92 -1.35 -14.84
N TYR A 182 17.43 -0.26 -15.41
CA TYR A 182 17.54 0.01 -16.83
C TYR A 182 18.64 1.05 -17.06
N ASP A 183 19.52 0.78 -18.01
CA ASP A 183 20.52 1.73 -18.49
C ASP A 183 20.03 2.35 -19.80
N PRO A 184 19.65 3.65 -19.83
CA PRO A 184 19.09 4.30 -21.01
C PRO A 184 19.95 4.21 -22.27
N ARG A 185 21.26 3.91 -22.14
CA ARG A 185 22.19 3.73 -23.26
C ARG A 185 22.07 2.36 -23.94
N HIS A 186 21.42 1.40 -23.29
CA HIS A 186 21.34 0.00 -23.71
C HIS A 186 19.92 -0.56 -23.70
N ILE A 187 18.89 0.29 -23.62
CA ILE A 187 17.49 -0.14 -23.67
C ILE A 187 16.98 -0.28 -25.11
N ASN A 188 16.13 -1.29 -25.33
CA ASN A 188 15.31 -1.38 -26.54
C ASN A 188 14.15 -0.36 -26.48
N ASN A 189 13.41 -0.22 -27.58
CA ASN A 189 12.32 0.77 -27.68
C ASN A 189 11.21 0.53 -26.65
N ASP A 190 10.84 -0.72 -26.38
CA ASP A 190 9.77 -1.06 -25.43
C ASP A 190 10.17 -0.67 -23.99
N ASN A 191 11.40 -0.99 -23.59
CA ASN A 191 11.95 -0.57 -22.30
C ASN A 191 12.10 0.95 -22.22
N LYS A 192 12.31 1.64 -23.34
CA LYS A 192 12.38 3.10 -23.38
C LYS A 192 11.05 3.74 -23.03
N GLN A 193 9.94 3.29 -23.64
CA GLN A 193 8.62 3.80 -23.27
C GLN A 193 8.32 3.54 -21.79
N TRP A 194 8.60 2.33 -21.29
CA TRP A 194 8.43 2.00 -19.87
C TRP A 194 9.24 2.92 -18.95
N CYS A 195 10.51 3.13 -19.26
CA CYS A 195 11.40 4.03 -18.52
C CYS A 195 10.89 5.47 -18.52
N ASP A 196 10.44 5.96 -19.67
CA ASP A 196 9.89 7.31 -19.82
C ASP A 196 8.60 7.47 -18.97
N GLU A 197 7.73 6.45 -18.95
CA GLU A 197 6.54 6.41 -18.08
C GLU A 197 6.90 6.39 -16.59
N LEU A 198 7.90 5.59 -16.18
CA LEU A 198 8.37 5.50 -14.81
C LEU A 198 8.94 6.83 -14.31
N ILE A 199 9.81 7.49 -15.09
CA ILE A 199 10.38 8.79 -14.71
C ILE A 199 9.29 9.86 -14.63
N ALA A 200 8.36 9.89 -15.58
CA ALA A 200 7.25 10.84 -15.56
C ALA A 200 6.33 10.62 -14.35
N PHE A 201 6.24 9.38 -13.85
CA PHE A 201 5.53 9.03 -12.64
C PHE A 201 6.32 9.39 -11.36
N GLU A 202 7.58 9.00 -11.25
CA GLU A 202 8.39 9.24 -10.07
C GLU A 202 9.82 9.59 -10.48
N PRO A 203 10.16 10.89 -10.58
CA PRO A 203 11.48 11.33 -11.00
C PRO A 203 12.62 10.81 -10.10
N ARG A 204 12.34 10.47 -8.84
CA ARG A 204 13.33 9.90 -7.91
C ARG A 204 13.77 8.47 -8.28
N LEU A 205 13.17 7.85 -9.29
CA LEU A 205 13.63 6.59 -9.87
C LEU A 205 14.88 6.75 -10.74
N LEU A 206 15.17 7.97 -11.21
CA LEU A 206 16.41 8.27 -11.94
C LEU A 206 17.56 8.44 -10.95
N LYS A 207 18.52 7.51 -10.99
CA LYS A 207 19.72 7.55 -10.16
C LYS A 207 20.72 8.57 -10.69
N SER A 208 21.64 9.01 -9.82
CA SER A 208 22.73 9.92 -10.18
C SER A 208 23.67 9.41 -11.28
N ASN A 209 23.76 8.09 -11.44
CA ASN A 209 24.54 7.45 -12.51
C ASN A 209 23.75 7.32 -13.84
N GLY A 210 22.56 7.91 -13.94
CA GLY A 210 21.71 7.89 -15.13
C GLY A 210 20.88 6.61 -15.29
N LYS A 211 21.05 5.59 -14.43
CA LYS A 211 20.22 4.39 -14.46
C LYS A 211 18.86 4.64 -13.83
N ILE A 212 17.87 3.89 -14.27
CA ILE A 212 16.49 3.97 -13.78
C ILE A 212 16.19 2.70 -13.00
N ILE A 213 15.76 2.84 -11.76
CA ILE A 213 15.34 1.69 -10.94
C ILE A 213 13.86 1.38 -11.18
N ASN A 214 13.55 0.10 -11.39
CA ASN A 214 12.16 -0.33 -11.54
C ASN A 214 11.39 -0.28 -10.21
N ILE A 215 10.07 -0.35 -10.26
CA ILE A 215 9.19 -0.38 -9.09
C ILE A 215 8.70 -1.79 -8.70
N THR A 216 9.03 -2.79 -9.52
CA THR A 216 8.72 -4.21 -9.29
C THR A 216 9.89 -5.12 -9.63
N ALA A 217 9.80 -6.39 -9.20
CA ALA A 217 10.82 -7.39 -9.45
C ALA A 217 10.90 -7.87 -10.91
N ASP A 218 9.78 -7.93 -11.64
CA ASP A 218 9.72 -8.62 -12.94
C ASP A 218 9.55 -7.66 -14.14
N GLY A 219 9.65 -6.35 -13.96
CA GLY A 219 9.46 -5.38 -15.05
C GLY A 219 8.00 -5.06 -15.30
N PHE A 220 7.58 -5.13 -16.57
CA PHE A 220 6.23 -4.78 -17.02
C PHE A 220 5.74 -5.74 -18.13
N PHE A 221 4.44 -5.77 -18.35
CA PHE A 221 3.83 -6.33 -19.56
C PHE A 221 2.92 -5.27 -20.20
N GLU A 222 2.54 -5.47 -21.47
CA GLU A 222 1.60 -4.58 -22.15
C GLU A 222 0.28 -5.31 -22.42
N ARG A 223 -0.84 -4.60 -22.24
CA ARG A 223 -2.17 -5.06 -22.68
C ARG A 223 -2.94 -3.88 -23.26
N GLY A 224 -3.26 -3.96 -24.55
CA GLY A 224 -4.02 -2.92 -25.26
C GLY A 224 -3.32 -1.56 -25.30
N GLY A 225 -1.99 -1.54 -25.53
CA GLY A 225 -1.20 -0.29 -25.57
C GLY A 225 -0.92 0.33 -24.19
N ILE A 226 -1.28 -0.35 -23.10
CA ILE A 226 -1.07 0.11 -21.72
C ILE A 226 -0.07 -0.82 -21.05
N THR A 227 1.01 -0.24 -20.53
CA THR A 227 2.00 -0.95 -19.71
C THR A 227 1.47 -1.23 -18.30
N TYR A 228 1.79 -2.37 -17.73
CA TYR A 228 1.41 -2.77 -16.39
C TYR A 228 2.61 -3.36 -15.65
N PRO A 229 2.91 -2.90 -14.43
CA PRO A 229 3.99 -3.49 -13.64
C PRO A 229 3.67 -4.97 -13.33
N THR A 230 4.67 -5.84 -13.42
CA THR A 230 4.54 -7.28 -13.07
C THR A 230 5.50 -7.66 -11.95
N GLY A 231 5.13 -8.70 -11.21
CA GLY A 231 5.90 -9.23 -10.09
C GLY A 231 5.59 -8.56 -8.74
N HIS A 232 6.45 -8.87 -7.76
CA HIS A 232 6.35 -8.27 -6.44
C HIS A 232 6.72 -6.78 -6.47
N SER A 233 6.08 -6.00 -5.60
CA SER A 233 6.45 -4.60 -5.38
C SER A 233 7.86 -4.53 -4.78
N SER A 234 8.69 -3.68 -5.36
CA SER A 234 10.06 -3.44 -4.90
C SER A 234 10.15 -2.27 -3.93
N ALA A 235 9.14 -1.39 -3.93
CA ALA A 235 9.13 -0.24 -3.06
C ALA A 235 7.71 0.26 -2.74
N SER A 236 7.61 0.95 -1.61
CA SER A 236 6.40 1.63 -1.14
C SER A 236 6.70 3.09 -0.79
N TYR A 237 5.75 3.99 -1.05
CA TYR A 237 5.73 5.28 -0.38
C TYR A 237 5.40 5.08 1.11
N VAL A 238 5.95 5.94 1.96
CA VAL A 238 5.68 5.96 3.40
C VAL A 238 4.94 7.24 3.74
N PHE A 239 3.66 7.07 4.07
CA PHE A 239 2.75 8.15 4.44
C PHE A 239 2.52 8.18 5.95
N ASP A 240 2.20 9.37 6.46
CA ASP A 240 1.72 9.58 7.83
C ASP A 240 0.19 9.70 7.83
N LEU A 241 -0.49 8.75 8.48
CA LEU A 241 -1.95 8.77 8.63
C LEU A 241 -2.46 9.94 9.49
N LEU A 242 -1.58 10.64 10.22
CA LEU A 242 -1.92 11.87 10.95
C LEU A 242 -1.92 13.12 10.06
N ASN A 243 -1.45 13.03 8.82
CA ASN A 243 -1.51 14.15 7.89
C ASN A 243 -2.96 14.41 7.46
N LYS A 244 -3.62 15.35 8.15
CA LYS A 244 -5.04 15.71 7.95
C LYS A 244 -5.35 16.35 6.60
N ASP A 245 -4.34 16.90 5.91
CA ASP A 245 -4.54 17.45 4.57
C ASP A 245 -4.72 16.34 3.54
N VAL A 246 -4.19 15.14 3.82
CA VAL A 246 -4.27 13.98 2.94
C VAL A 246 -5.30 12.98 3.43
N PHE A 247 -5.27 12.60 4.71
CA PHE A 247 -6.10 11.54 5.26
C PHE A 247 -7.17 12.07 6.21
N THR A 248 -8.40 11.62 6.00
CA THR A 248 -9.49 11.81 6.95
C THR A 248 -9.63 10.53 7.77
N ASN A 249 -9.52 10.62 9.09
CA ASN A 249 -9.82 9.51 9.98
C ASN A 249 -11.34 9.29 10.05
N LEU A 250 -11.79 8.07 9.79
CA LEU A 250 -13.20 7.65 9.94
C LEU A 250 -13.42 6.95 11.28
N PHE A 251 -12.42 6.19 11.73
CA PHE A 251 -12.47 5.43 12.96
C PHE A 251 -11.06 5.21 13.49
N ILE A 252 -10.89 5.27 14.80
CA ILE A 252 -9.67 4.84 15.47
C ILE A 252 -9.98 4.29 16.86
N HIS A 253 -9.32 3.20 17.21
CA HIS A 253 -9.32 2.59 18.53
C HIS A 253 -7.88 2.21 18.87
N GLN A 254 -7.41 2.70 20.01
CA GLN A 254 -6.08 2.50 20.57
C GLN A 254 -6.23 1.97 21.98
#